data_AF-A0A843M395-F1
#
_entry.id   AF-A0A843M395-F1
#
_cell.length_a   1.000
_cell.length_b   1.000
_cell.length_c   1.000
_cell.angle_alpha   90.00
_cell.angle_beta   90.00
_cell.angle_gamma   90.00
#
_symmetry.space_group_name_H-M   'P 1'
#
loop_
_entity.id
_entity.type
_entity.pdbx_description
1 polymer ?
#
loop_
_entity_poly.entity_id
_entity_poly.type
_entity_poly.pdbx_seq_one_letter_code
_entity_poly.pdbx_strand_id
1 'polypeptide(L)'
;MELPSISARNNGSRIIDDLSKALNSDYDGCLKVLRQEFKSYGRTFRTASFAPASSLNADITRLYEANRLTIIRQLHYSEKNENSLDITILINAIPVITIELKNPMTG
;
A
#
# COMPACT_ATOMS: atom_id res chain seq x y z
N MET A 1 -17.87 -1.02 -8.37
CA MET A 1 -17.36 -2.25 -7.74
C MET A 1 -17.69 -2.12 -6.27
N GLU A 2 -18.88 -2.59 -5.90
CA GLU A 2 -19.38 -2.53 -4.53
C GLU A 2 -18.48 -3.42 -3.66
N LEU A 3 -17.86 -2.85 -2.63
CA LEU A 3 -17.24 -3.65 -1.58
C LEU A 3 -18.37 -4.41 -0.87
N PRO A 4 -18.37 -5.76 -0.84
CA PRO A 4 -19.44 -6.51 -0.23
C PRO A 4 -19.55 -6.13 1.24
N SER A 5 -20.79 -5.90 1.69
CA SER A 5 -21.16 -5.41 3.02
C SER A 5 -20.57 -6.27 4.14
N ILE A 6 -19.39 -5.87 4.61
CA ILE A 6 -18.71 -6.44 5.76
C ILE A 6 -19.22 -5.71 7.01
N SER A 7 -19.94 -6.45 7.86
CA SER A 7 -20.47 -5.98 9.15
C SER A 7 -19.35 -5.34 10.00
N ALA A 8 -19.53 -4.04 10.29
CA ALA A 8 -18.44 -3.08 10.46
C ALA A 8 -17.94 -2.86 11.91
N ARG A 9 -18.21 -3.73 12.88
CA ARG A 9 -17.89 -3.41 14.30
C ARG A 9 -16.67 -4.10 14.90
N ASN A 10 -16.11 -5.15 14.28
CA ASN A 10 -14.90 -5.83 14.79
C ASN A 10 -13.99 -6.47 13.73
N ASN A 11 -14.34 -6.41 12.44
CA ASN A 11 -13.61 -7.13 11.39
C ASN A 11 -12.59 -6.29 10.61
N GLY A 12 -12.75 -4.97 10.60
CA GLY A 12 -11.82 -4.07 9.90
C GLY A 12 -10.40 -4.15 10.48
N SER A 13 -10.29 -4.22 11.81
CA SER A 13 -9.00 -4.35 12.50
C SER A 13 -8.23 -5.58 12.02
N ARG A 14 -8.89 -6.74 11.92
CA ARG A 14 -8.21 -7.98 11.52
C ARG A 14 -7.69 -7.96 10.09
N ILE A 15 -8.40 -7.34 9.14
CA ILE A 15 -7.89 -7.19 7.76
C ILE A 15 -6.63 -6.33 7.76
N ILE A 16 -6.64 -5.24 8.53
CA ILE A 16 -5.48 -4.35 8.68
C ILE A 16 -4.33 -5.07 9.39
N ASP A 17 -4.61 -5.89 10.40
CA ASP A 17 -3.61 -6.70 11.10
C ASP A 17 -2.98 -7.73 10.16
N ASP A 18 -3.79 -8.43 9.37
CA ASP A 18 -3.32 -9.43 8.40
C ASP A 18 -2.51 -8.77 7.28
N LEU A 19 -2.94 -7.60 6.80
CA LEU A 19 -2.17 -6.79 5.85
C LEU A 19 -0.83 -6.36 6.47
N SER A 20 -0.84 -5.87 7.71
CA SER A 20 0.37 -5.45 8.42
C SER A 20 1.34 -6.62 8.60
N LYS A 21 0.84 -7.81 8.93
CA LYS A 21 1.66 -9.03 9.00
C LYS A 21 2.25 -9.41 7.64
N ALA A 22 1.47 -9.35 6.57
CA ALA A 22 1.95 -9.64 5.23
C ALA A 22 3.04 -8.64 4.78
N LEU A 23 2.85 -7.35 5.07
CA LEU A 23 3.83 -6.31 4.74
C LEU A 23 5.16 -6.45 5.49
N ASN A 24 5.11 -6.90 6.76
CA ASN A 24 6.29 -7.06 7.62
C ASN A 24 6.92 -8.47 7.57
N SER A 25 6.36 -9.39 6.79
CA SER A 25 6.87 -10.75 6.64
C SER A 25 8.04 -10.79 5.65
N ASP A 26 9.09 -11.54 5.96
CA ASP A 26 10.24 -11.75 5.06
C ASP A 26 9.86 -12.48 3.76
N TYR A 27 8.78 -13.27 3.78
CA TYR A 27 8.35 -14.09 2.64
C TYR A 27 7.37 -13.38 1.70
N ASP A 28 6.61 -12.43 2.25
CA ASP A 28 5.65 -11.63 1.51
C ASP A 28 6.30 -10.28 1.21
N GLY A 29 6.38 -9.43 2.23
CA GLY A 29 6.96 -8.10 2.11
C GLY A 29 6.14 -7.18 1.19
N CYS A 30 6.53 -5.91 1.13
CA CYS A 30 5.79 -4.89 0.39
C CYS A 30 5.62 -5.24 -1.11
N LEU A 31 6.68 -5.72 -1.77
CA LEU A 31 6.64 -6.00 -3.21
C LEU A 31 5.66 -7.12 -3.57
N LYS A 32 5.63 -8.22 -2.80
CA LYS A 32 4.72 -9.33 -3.07
C LYS A 32 3.29 -8.95 -2.74
N VAL A 33 3.05 -8.24 -1.63
CA VAL A 33 1.71 -7.76 -1.27
C VAL A 33 1.13 -6.81 -2.34
N LEU A 34 1.96 -6.02 -3.02
CA LEU A 34 1.52 -5.19 -4.14
C LEU A 34 1.23 -6.00 -5.40
N ARG A 35 2.11 -6.94 -5.76
CA ARG A 35 2.03 -7.71 -7.01
C ARG A 35 1.02 -8.86 -6.96
N GLN A 36 0.83 -9.43 -5.78
CA GLN A 36 0.02 -10.61 -5.51
C GLN A 36 -1.06 -10.28 -4.48
N GLU A 37 -1.87 -11.27 -4.15
CA GLU A 37 -2.94 -11.14 -3.19
C GLU A 37 -2.45 -11.56 -1.80
N PHE A 38 -2.86 -10.84 -0.75
CA PHE A 38 -2.67 -11.31 0.62
C PHE A 38 -3.95 -11.98 1.13
N LYS A 39 -3.83 -12.84 2.15
CA LYS A 39 -4.96 -13.59 2.70
C LYS A 39 -5.47 -12.96 3.98
N SER A 40 -6.79 -12.85 4.10
CA SER A 40 -7.47 -12.54 5.36
C SER A 40 -8.85 -13.20 5.36
N TYR A 41 -9.32 -13.69 6.51
CA TYR A 41 -10.62 -14.37 6.63
C TYR A 41 -10.87 -15.51 5.61
N GLY A 42 -9.82 -16.23 5.20
CA GLY A 42 -9.93 -17.27 4.17
C GLY A 42 -10.23 -16.76 2.76
N ARG A 43 -10.19 -15.43 2.55
CA ARG A 43 -10.32 -14.76 1.26
C ARG A 43 -9.00 -14.11 0.87
N THR A 44 -8.82 -13.87 -0.42
CA THR A 44 -7.68 -13.13 -0.94
C THR A 44 -8.06 -11.71 -1.30
N PHE A 45 -7.15 -10.79 -1.07
CA PHE A 45 -7.32 -9.36 -1.31
C PHE A 45 -6.16 -8.84 -2.13
N ARG A 46 -6.47 -8.10 -3.19
CA ARG A 46 -5.49 -7.45 -4.05
C ARG A 46 -5.36 -5.98 -3.67
N THR A 47 -4.13 -5.51 -3.47
CA THR A 47 -3.87 -4.15 -3.01
C THR A 47 -3.65 -3.16 -4.15
N ALA A 48 -3.15 -3.62 -5.31
CA ALA A 48 -2.95 -2.81 -6.50
C ALA A 48 -3.08 -3.62 -7.79
N SER A 49 -3.42 -2.95 -8.90
CA SER A 49 -3.32 -3.50 -10.25
C SER A 49 -2.14 -2.88 -10.99
N PHE A 50 -1.49 -3.60 -11.90
CA PHE A 50 -0.37 -3.07 -12.68
C PHE A 50 -0.83 -2.74 -14.09
N ALA A 51 -0.07 -1.87 -14.76
CA ALA A 51 -0.35 -1.50 -16.14
C ALA A 51 -0.47 -2.77 -17.01
N PRO A 52 -1.56 -2.93 -17.77
CA PRO A 52 -1.72 -4.10 -18.62
C PRO A 52 -0.74 -4.06 -19.80
N ALA A 53 -0.30 -5.23 -20.27
CA ALA A 53 0.58 -5.32 -21.44
C ALA A 53 -0.12 -4.93 -22.76
N SER A 54 -1.46 -4.98 -22.80
CA SER A 54 -2.28 -4.51 -23.91
C SER A 54 -3.62 -4.00 -23.41
N SER A 55 -4.28 -3.12 -24.18
CA SER A 55 -5.59 -2.56 -23.86
C SER A 55 -6.77 -3.51 -24.14
N LEU A 56 -6.51 -4.80 -24.40
CA LEU A 56 -7.55 -5.76 -24.75
C LEU A 56 -8.46 -6.12 -23.56
N ASN A 57 -7.94 -6.02 -22.34
CA ASN A 57 -8.70 -6.26 -21.12
C ASN A 57 -9.09 -4.93 -20.46
N ALA A 58 -10.33 -4.50 -20.70
CA ALA A 58 -10.88 -3.26 -20.15
C ALA A 58 -10.98 -3.28 -18.61
N ASP A 59 -11.20 -4.45 -18.00
CA ASP A 59 -11.31 -4.57 -16.54
C ASP A 59 -9.97 -4.34 -15.84
N ILE A 60 -8.87 -4.91 -16.36
CA ILE A 60 -7.53 -4.70 -15.80
C ILE A 60 -7.13 -3.23 -15.94
N THR A 61 -7.44 -2.61 -17.09
CA THR A 61 -7.22 -1.18 -17.33
C THR A 61 -7.96 -0.33 -16.29
N ARG A 62 -9.26 -0.59 -16.10
CA ARG A 62 -10.08 0.10 -15.10
C ARG A 62 -9.52 -0.06 -13.68
N LEU A 63 -9.04 -1.26 -13.31
CA LEU A 63 -8.44 -1.50 -12.00
C LEU A 63 -7.09 -0.79 -11.83
N TYR A 64 -6.29 -0.70 -12.89
CA TYR A 64 -5.03 0.04 -12.87
C TYR A 64 -5.27 1.55 -12.68
N GLU A 65 -6.23 2.11 -13.41
CA GLU A 65 -6.64 3.52 -13.29
C GLU A 65 -7.29 3.83 -11.92
N ALA A 66 -7.83 2.81 -11.25
CA ALA A 66 -8.38 2.96 -9.91
C ALA A 66 -7.31 3.09 -8.82
N ASN A 67 -6.04 2.77 -9.10
CA ASN A 67 -4.97 2.98 -8.13
C ASN A 67 -4.85 4.46 -7.75
N ARG A 68 -4.51 4.70 -6.48
CA ARG A 68 -4.28 6.04 -5.92
C ARG A 68 -2.81 6.18 -5.54
N LEU A 69 -2.11 7.01 -6.29
CA LEU A 69 -0.76 7.46 -5.95
C LEU A 69 -0.86 8.66 -5.03
N THR A 70 -0.25 8.57 -3.85
CA THR A 70 -0.19 9.67 -2.88
C THR A 70 1.26 10.02 -2.58
N ILE A 71 1.56 11.30 -2.48
CA ILE A 71 2.89 11.79 -2.08
C ILE A 71 2.70 12.58 -0.79
N ILE A 72 3.44 12.20 0.24
CA ILE A 72 3.44 12.88 1.54
C ILE A 72 4.83 13.46 1.76
N ARG A 73 4.88 14.75 2.13
CA ARG A 73 6.11 15.40 2.59
C ARG A 73 6.16 15.33 4.12
N GLN A 74 7.35 15.13 4.67
CA GLN A 74 7.58 15.14 6.11
C GLN A 74 6.62 14.19 6.85
N LEU A 75 6.66 12.90 6.49
CA LEU A 75 5.81 11.89 7.11
C LEU A 75 6.34 11.55 8.51
N HIS A 76 5.66 12.05 9.54
CA HIS A 76 5.89 11.64 10.93
C HIS A 76 5.33 10.23 11.16
N TYR A 77 6.17 9.33 11.66
CA TYR A 77 5.85 7.90 11.74
C TYR A 77 5.82 7.35 13.17
N SER A 78 5.98 8.21 14.18
CA SER A 78 6.05 7.83 15.58
C SER A 78 5.32 8.86 16.43
N GLU A 79 4.55 8.41 17.41
CA GLU A 79 3.99 9.29 18.45
C GLU A 79 4.99 9.55 19.59
N LYS A 80 6.14 8.86 19.58
CA LYS A 80 7.15 8.93 20.65
C LYS A 80 8.28 9.91 20.37
N ASN A 81 8.39 10.40 19.13
CA ASN A 81 9.41 11.34 18.70
C ASN A 81 8.92 12.10 17.46
N GLU A 82 9.62 13.17 17.11
CA GLU A 82 9.30 14.04 15.97
C GLU A 82 10.02 13.63 14.68
N ASN A 83 10.52 12.39 14.58
CA ASN A 83 11.22 11.97 13.38
C ASN A 83 10.24 11.89 12.20
N SER A 84 10.69 12.37 11.05
CA SER A 84 9.93 12.37 9.80
C SER A 84 10.75 11.78 8.66
N LEU A 85 10.06 11.26 7.65
CA LEU A 85 10.63 10.96 6.34
C LEU A 85 10.38 12.15 5.42
N ASP A 86 11.41 12.62 4.70
CA ASP A 86 11.31 13.83 3.88
C ASP A 86 10.19 13.75 2.84
N ILE A 87 10.16 12.66 2.06
CA ILE A 87 9.10 12.36 1.10
C ILE A 87 8.80 10.87 1.15
N THR A 88 7.51 10.52 1.22
CA THR A 88 7.02 9.14 1.08
C THR A 88 6.00 9.08 -0.05
N ILE A 89 6.18 8.13 -0.97
CA ILE A 89 5.25 7.84 -2.05
C ILE A 89 4.51 6.55 -1.69
N LEU A 90 3.18 6.60 -1.81
CA LEU A 90 2.27 5.52 -1.45
C LEU A 90 1.40 5.12 -2.63
N ILE A 91 1.08 3.83 -2.72
CA ILE A 91 0.06 3.29 -3.63
C ILE A 91 -1.05 2.71 -2.77
N ASN A 92 -2.28 3.22 -2.92
CA ASN A 92 -3.45 2.77 -2.15
C ASN A 92 -3.17 2.70 -0.63
N ALA A 93 -2.49 3.74 -0.11
CA ALA A 93 -2.03 3.88 1.28
C ALA A 93 -0.91 2.91 1.75
N ILE A 94 -0.33 2.12 0.86
CA ILE A 94 0.86 1.30 1.16
C ILE A 94 2.11 2.12 0.81
N PRO A 95 3.04 2.36 1.75
CA PRO A 95 4.28 3.07 1.46
C PRO A 95 5.21 2.20 0.61
N VAL A 96 5.63 2.74 -0.54
CA VAL A 96 6.44 1.98 -1.52
C VAL A 96 7.83 2.57 -1.73
N ILE A 97 7.97 3.89 -1.57
CA ILE A 97 9.24 4.59 -1.77
C ILE A 97 9.37 5.66 -0.69
N THR A 98 10.55 5.74 -0.10
CA THR A 98 10.98 6.86 0.73
C THR A 98 12.12 7.58 0.01
N ILE A 99 12.11 8.91 0.04
CA ILE A 99 13.15 9.74 -0.56
C ILE A 99 13.65 10.68 0.53
N GLU A 100 14.96 10.66 0.74
CA GLU A 100 15.68 11.49 1.69
C GLU A 100 16.44 12.59 0.94
N LEU A 101 16.32 13.83 1.36
CA LEU A 101 17.03 14.95 0.77
C LEU A 101 18.36 15.15 1.50
N LYS A 102 19.47 15.10 0.76
CA LYS A 102 20.80 15.46 1.28
C LYS A 102 21.27 16.76 0.64
N ASN A 103 21.81 17.67 1.44
CA ASN A 103 22.45 18.89 0.92
C ASN A 103 23.93 18.57 0.58
N PRO A 104 24.37 18.75 -0.67
CA PRO A 104 25.73 18.41 -1.07
C PRO A 104 26.83 19.36 -0.54
N MET A 105 26.49 20.52 0.06
CA MET A 105 27.46 21.60 0.35
C MET A 105 27.78 21.85 1.83
N THR A 106 27.36 20.96 2.74
CA THR A 106 27.82 20.99 4.14
C THR A 106 28.13 19.55 4.58
N GLY A 107 29.34 19.11 4.25
CA GLY A 107 30.02 17.95 4.82
C GLY A 107 31.31 18.42 5.47
#